data_AF-L8J5W0-F1
#
_entry.id   AF-L8J5W0-F1
#
_cell.length_a   1.000
_cell.length_b   1.000
_cell.length_c   1.000
_cell.angle_alpha   90.00
_cell.angle_beta   90.00
_cell.angle_gamma   90.00
#
_symmetry.space_group_name_H-M   'P 1'
#
loop_
_entity.id
_entity.type
_entity.pdbx_description
1 polymer ?
#
loop_
_entity_poly.entity_id
_entity_poly.type
_entity_poly.pdbx_seq_one_letter_code
_entity_poly.pdbx_strand_id
1 'polypeptide(L)'
;MNFHETFNDSYARCQKDPNFIILFYELFIEKDDRFRLLFSNVDMSKQYRMLKASISMIMLASTSAEARDYVKKLGKRHGPDGIGAEPLDFDIWLTSLLEAVKMCDYQYNSEIEQAWRKCFSLGIAIMKEECAAKK
;
A
#
# COMPACT_ATOMS: atom_id res chain seq x y z
N MET A 1 -11.55 -17.10 -11.92
CA MET A 1 -12.02 -15.81 -11.37
C MET A 1 -11.08 -14.72 -11.81
N ASN A 2 -11.57 -13.55 -12.20
CA ASN A 2 -10.73 -12.41 -12.57
C ASN A 2 -10.23 -11.75 -11.27
N PHE A 3 -8.92 -11.85 -10.99
CA PHE A 3 -8.37 -11.32 -9.74
C PHE A 3 -8.54 -9.80 -9.61
N HIS A 4 -8.67 -9.04 -10.71
CA HIS A 4 -8.99 -7.61 -10.64
C HIS A 4 -10.42 -7.37 -10.14
N GLU A 5 -11.38 -8.19 -10.54
CA GLU A 5 -12.77 -8.11 -10.08
C GLU A 5 -12.85 -8.46 -8.59
N THR A 6 -12.23 -9.57 -8.18
CA THR A 6 -12.15 -9.98 -6.78
C THR A 6 -11.53 -8.89 -5.89
N PHE A 7 -10.44 -8.26 -6.36
CA PHE A 7 -9.82 -7.14 -5.67
C PHE A 7 -10.76 -5.93 -5.58
N ASN A 8 -11.38 -5.52 -6.69
CA ASN A 8 -12.26 -4.34 -6.74
C ASN A 8 -13.46 -4.51 -5.80
N ASP A 9 -14.07 -5.69 -5.79
CA ASP A 9 -15.20 -6.01 -4.92
C ASP A 9 -14.79 -5.97 -3.44
N SER A 10 -13.62 -6.55 -3.10
CA SER A 10 -13.06 -6.50 -1.75
C SER A 10 -12.75 -5.08 -1.31
N TYR A 11 -12.11 -4.28 -2.17
CA TYR A 11 -11.81 -2.89 -1.87
C TYR A 11 -13.09 -2.05 -1.68
N ALA A 12 -14.11 -2.26 -2.51
CA ALA A 12 -15.41 -1.61 -2.36
C ALA A 12 -16.09 -1.97 -1.03
N ARG A 13 -15.95 -3.20 -0.54
CA ARG A 13 -16.44 -3.60 0.80
C ARG A 13 -15.63 -2.94 1.91
N CYS A 14 -14.30 -2.94 1.83
CA CYS A 14 -13.44 -2.25 2.80
C CYS A 14 -13.75 -0.76 2.91
N GLN A 15 -14.02 -0.09 1.78
CA GLN A 15 -14.35 1.34 1.76
C GLN A 15 -15.67 1.70 2.46
N LYS A 16 -16.56 0.72 2.70
CA LYS A 16 -17.79 0.94 3.48
C LYS A 16 -17.51 1.03 4.98
N ASP A 17 -16.38 0.50 5.44
CA ASP A 17 -15.93 0.65 6.81
C ASP A 17 -15.18 1.99 6.96
N PRO A 18 -15.70 2.96 7.74
CA PRO A 18 -15.01 4.24 7.94
C PRO A 18 -13.64 4.10 8.61
N ASN A 19 -13.39 2.98 9.31
CA ASN A 19 -12.15 2.73 10.02
C ASN A 19 -11.07 2.07 9.16
N PHE A 20 -11.37 1.59 7.95
CA PHE A 20 -10.41 0.83 7.14
C PHE A 20 -9.06 1.53 6.96
N ILE A 21 -9.09 2.83 6.66
CA ILE A 21 -7.88 3.63 6.47
C ILE A 21 -7.15 3.87 7.80
N ILE A 22 -7.88 4.04 8.90
CA ILE A 22 -7.33 4.25 10.24
C ILE A 22 -6.63 2.98 10.71
N LEU A 23 -7.31 1.83 10.61
CA LEU A 23 -6.80 0.51 10.97
C LEU A 23 -5.52 0.19 10.20
N PHE A 24 -5.46 0.50 8.90
CA PHE A 24 -4.20 0.35 8.15
C PHE A 24 -3.04 1.09 8.81
N TYR A 25 -3.22 2.36 9.18
CA TYR A 25 -2.13 3.16 9.75
C TYR A 25 -1.78 2.70 11.16
N GLU A 26 -2.77 2.34 11.99
CA GLU A 26 -2.52 1.74 13.31
C GLU A 26 -1.68 0.48 13.16
N LEU A 27 -2.12 -0.48 12.34
CA LEU A 27 -1.41 -1.73 12.10
C LEU A 27 -0.01 -1.50 11.53
N PHE A 28 0.16 -0.56 10.59
CA PHE A 28 1.46 -0.29 9.96
C PHE A 28 2.45 0.40 10.91
N ILE A 29 1.99 1.44 11.62
CA ILE A 29 2.81 2.21 12.55
C ILE A 29 3.27 1.35 13.74
N GLU A 30 2.47 0.37 14.15
CA GLU A 30 2.82 -0.53 15.24
C GLU A 30 3.87 -1.59 14.89
N LYS A 31 4.21 -1.80 13.60
CA LYS A 31 5.18 -2.83 13.20
C LYS A 31 6.62 -2.52 13.60
N ASP A 32 6.97 -1.24 13.71
CA ASP A 32 8.33 -0.78 14.01
C ASP A 32 8.29 0.63 14.61
N ASP A 33 9.05 0.86 15.69
CA ASP A 33 9.17 2.18 16.32
C ASP A 33 9.68 3.26 15.37
N ARG A 34 10.44 2.89 14.33
CA ARG A 34 10.84 3.79 13.25
C ARG A 34 9.63 4.37 12.50
N PHE A 35 8.58 3.58 12.27
CA PHE A 35 7.35 4.09 11.66
C PHE A 35 6.62 5.04 12.61
N ARG A 36 6.55 4.75 13.91
CA ARG A 36 6.00 5.69 14.91
C ARG A 36 6.70 7.04 14.83
N LEU A 37 8.03 7.05 14.76
CA LEU A 37 8.80 8.28 14.62
C LEU A 37 8.53 8.98 13.28
N LEU A 38 8.49 8.24 12.18
CA LEU A 38 8.26 8.78 10.83
C LEU A 38 6.90 9.48 10.71
N PHE A 39 5.87 8.98 11.39
CA PHE A 39 4.52 9.54 11.37
C PHE A 39 4.22 10.53 12.50
N SER A 40 5.13 10.74 13.46
CA SER A 40 4.91 11.56 14.67
C SER A 40 4.49 13.02 14.41
N ASN A 41 4.94 13.61 13.29
CA ASN A 41 4.64 14.99 12.90
C ASN A 41 3.89 15.07 11.56
N VAL A 42 3.22 13.99 11.16
CA VAL A 42 2.46 13.93 9.90
C VAL A 42 1.01 14.34 10.12
N ASP A 43 0.49 15.21 9.26
CA ASP A 43 -0.95 15.45 9.17
C ASP A 43 -1.66 14.17 8.69
N MET A 44 -2.18 13.40 9.66
CA MET A 44 -2.83 12.12 9.38
C MET A 44 -4.10 12.28 8.54
N SER A 45 -4.81 13.41 8.63
CA SER A 45 -5.98 13.66 7.79
C SER A 45 -5.59 13.76 6.31
N LYS A 46 -4.47 14.41 6.00
CA LYS A 46 -3.89 14.41 4.65
C LYS A 46 -3.37 13.02 4.26
N GLN A 47 -2.71 12.34 5.19
CA GLN A 47 -2.09 11.04 4.97
C GLN A 47 -3.12 9.93 4.65
N TYR A 48 -4.31 10.01 5.24
CA TYR A 48 -5.46 9.14 4.92
C TYR A 48 -5.93 9.30 3.47
N ARG A 49 -5.96 10.53 2.94
CA ARG A 49 -6.27 10.77 1.53
C ARG A 49 -5.18 10.22 0.62
N MET A 50 -3.91 10.32 1.05
CA MET A 50 -2.77 9.78 0.31
C MET A 50 -2.77 8.25 0.23
N LEU A 51 -3.27 7.55 1.26
CA LEU A 51 -3.40 6.09 1.19
C LEU A 51 -4.36 5.63 0.09
N LYS A 52 -5.52 6.30 -0.04
CA LYS A 52 -6.47 5.97 -1.11
C LYS A 52 -5.84 6.17 -2.49
N ALA A 53 -5.08 7.24 -2.66
CA ALA A 53 -4.34 7.49 -3.90
C ALA A 53 -3.24 6.44 -4.14
N SER A 54 -2.50 6.02 -3.11
CA SER A 54 -1.43 5.03 -3.25
C SER A 54 -1.96 3.65 -3.64
N ILE A 55 -3.08 3.21 -3.05
CA ILE A 55 -3.77 1.95 -3.41
C ILE A 55 -4.10 1.95 -4.90
N SER A 56 -4.73 3.01 -5.41
CA SER A 56 -5.06 3.12 -6.83
C SER A 56 -3.82 3.13 -7.71
N MET A 57 -2.79 3.91 -7.35
CA MET A 57 -1.57 4.03 -8.15
C MET A 57 -0.77 2.73 -8.23
N ILE A 58 -0.62 2.00 -7.11
CA ILE A 58 0.10 0.73 -7.07
C ILE A 58 -0.63 -0.33 -7.91
N MET A 59 -1.96 -0.39 -7.82
CA MET A 59 -2.75 -1.30 -8.65
C MET A 59 -2.62 -0.97 -10.14
N LEU A 60 -2.73 0.30 -10.52
CA LEU A 60 -2.67 0.75 -11.92
C LEU A 60 -1.31 0.50 -12.59
N ALA A 61 -0.22 0.32 -11.82
CA ALA A 61 1.08 -0.02 -12.38
C ALA A 61 1.05 -1.29 -13.26
N SER A 62 0.15 -2.23 -12.97
CA SER A 62 -0.04 -3.46 -13.76
C SER A 62 -0.59 -3.21 -15.17
N THR A 63 -1.29 -2.10 -15.39
CA THR A 63 -2.04 -1.85 -16.64
C THR A 63 -1.70 -0.52 -17.33
N SER A 64 -1.04 0.43 -16.65
CA SER A 64 -0.67 1.75 -17.21
C SER A 64 0.84 2.01 -17.13
N ALA A 65 1.43 2.43 -18.26
CA ALA A 65 2.84 2.82 -18.32
C ALA A 65 3.11 4.11 -17.52
N GLU A 66 2.19 5.06 -17.60
CA GLU A 66 2.22 6.33 -16.88
C GLU A 66 2.18 6.09 -15.38
N ALA A 67 1.34 5.15 -14.92
CA ALA A 67 1.30 4.73 -13.52
C ALA A 67 2.64 4.11 -13.09
N ARG A 68 3.25 3.24 -13.91
CA ARG A 68 4.59 2.69 -13.62
C ARG A 68 5.64 3.78 -13.49
N ASP A 69 5.69 4.74 -14.41
CA ASP A 69 6.66 5.83 -14.36
C ASP A 69 6.46 6.73 -13.13
N TYR A 70 5.21 6.93 -12.70
CA TYR A 70 4.93 7.61 -11.45
C TYR A 70 5.39 6.82 -10.23
N VAL A 71 5.11 5.51 -10.18
CA VAL A 71 5.55 4.62 -9.10
C VAL A 71 7.08 4.58 -9.01
N LYS A 72 7.80 4.61 -10.15
CA LYS A 72 9.27 4.71 -10.14
C LYS A 72 9.77 5.98 -9.45
N LYS A 73 9.17 7.13 -9.79
CA LYS A 73 9.48 8.41 -9.13
C LYS A 73 9.16 8.38 -7.65
N LEU A 74 8.06 7.71 -7.26
CA LEU A 74 7.72 7.53 -5.85
C LEU A 74 8.75 6.67 -5.11
N GLY A 75 9.19 5.55 -5.68
CA GLY A 75 10.21 4.67 -5.08
C GLY A 75 11.48 5.44 -4.75
N LYS A 76 12.01 6.23 -5.69
CA LYS A 76 13.18 7.10 -5.45
C LYS A 76 12.95 8.12 -4.34
N ARG A 77 11.76 8.73 -4.30
CA ARG A 77 11.38 9.70 -3.26
C ARG A 77 11.16 9.06 -1.89
N HIS A 78 10.91 7.75 -1.83
CA HIS A 78 10.74 7.04 -0.56
C HIS A 78 12.06 6.49 -0.04
N GLY A 79 13.03 6.21 -0.91
CA GLY A 79 14.35 5.71 -0.53
C GLY A 79 15.23 6.68 0.27
N PRO A 80 16.55 6.41 0.35
CA PRO A 80 17.49 7.13 1.22
C PRO A 80 17.54 8.65 1.06
N ASP A 81 17.30 9.15 -0.16
CA ASP A 81 17.29 10.59 -0.45
C ASP A 81 15.99 11.31 -0.05
N GLY A 82 15.00 10.56 0.44
CA GLY A 82 13.71 11.08 0.86
C GLY A 82 13.41 10.72 2.31
N ILE A 83 12.42 9.84 2.52
CA ILE A 83 12.02 9.43 3.87
C ILE A 83 12.86 8.29 4.44
N GLY A 84 13.83 7.77 3.69
CA GLY A 84 14.71 6.69 4.15
C GLY A 84 14.00 5.36 4.36
N ALA A 85 12.96 5.08 3.58
CA ALA A 85 12.34 3.77 3.55
C ALA A 85 13.32 2.74 2.97
N GLU A 86 13.20 1.50 3.44
CA GLU A 86 13.94 0.34 2.95
C GLU A 86 13.02 -0.56 2.11
N PRO A 87 13.55 -1.41 1.22
CA PRO A 87 12.74 -2.32 0.42
C PRO A 87 11.79 -3.22 1.24
N LEU A 88 12.21 -3.62 2.45
CA LEU A 88 11.39 -4.44 3.34
C LEU A 88 10.16 -3.68 3.87
N ASP A 89 10.22 -2.35 3.96
CA ASP A 89 9.11 -1.53 4.45
C ASP A 89 7.87 -1.64 3.57
N PHE A 90 8.05 -1.87 2.27
CA PHE A 90 6.93 -2.07 1.35
C PHE A 90 6.26 -3.43 1.52
N ASP A 91 6.99 -4.44 1.98
CA ASP A 91 6.42 -5.75 2.34
C ASP A 91 5.61 -5.62 3.64
N ILE A 92 6.13 -4.88 4.62
CA ILE A 92 5.42 -4.56 5.88
C ILE A 92 4.16 -3.73 5.59
N TRP A 93 4.26 -2.74 4.70
CA TRP A 93 3.14 -1.93 4.24
C TRP A 93 2.04 -2.79 3.62
N LEU A 94 2.38 -3.69 2.68
CA LEU A 94 1.39 -4.56 2.04
C LEU A 94 0.77 -5.54 3.06
N THR A 95 1.58 -6.06 3.99
CA THR A 95 1.08 -6.96 5.04
C THR A 95 0.09 -6.24 5.95
N SER A 96 0.39 -5.02 6.38
CA SER A 96 -0.49 -4.21 7.24
C SER A 96 -1.79 -3.84 6.52
N LEU A 97 -1.73 -3.60 5.21
CA LEU A 97 -2.91 -3.39 4.38
C LEU A 97 -3.79 -4.65 4.30
N LEU A 98 -3.20 -5.82 4.13
CA LEU A 98 -3.95 -7.08 4.09
C LEU A 98 -4.56 -7.45 5.45
N GLU A 99 -3.90 -7.11 6.55
CA GLU A 99 -4.47 -7.23 7.90
C GLU A 99 -5.70 -6.32 8.06
N ALA A 100 -5.63 -5.06 7.61
CA ALA A 100 -6.78 -4.16 7.60
C ALA A 100 -7.92 -4.67 6.69
N VAL A 101 -7.58 -5.19 5.50
CA VAL A 101 -8.57 -5.80 4.58
C VAL A 101 -9.28 -6.97 5.24
N LYS A 102 -8.54 -7.85 5.94
CA LYS A 102 -9.12 -8.97 6.68
C LYS A 102 -10.11 -8.54 7.77
N MET A 103 -9.87 -7.39 8.40
CA MET A 103 -10.75 -6.85 9.44
C MET A 103 -12.00 -6.17 8.87
N CYS A 104 -11.91 -5.54 7.69
CA CYS A 104 -12.98 -4.72 7.11
C CYS A 104 -13.80 -5.42 6.01
N ASP A 105 -13.25 -6.43 5.34
CA ASP A 105 -13.96 -7.22 4.34
C ASP A 105 -14.66 -8.41 4.99
N TYR A 106 -15.97 -8.31 5.20
CA TYR A 106 -16.79 -9.38 5.78
C TYR A 106 -16.83 -10.69 4.94
N GLN A 107 -16.36 -10.66 3.69
CA GLN A 107 -16.22 -11.84 2.83
C GLN A 107 -14.78 -12.35 2.71
N TYR A 108 -13.84 -11.76 3.48
CA TYR A 108 -12.42 -12.05 3.37
C TYR A 108 -12.13 -13.56 3.38
N ASN A 109 -11.28 -14.00 2.46
CA ASN A 109 -10.78 -15.36 2.34
C ASN A 109 -9.42 -15.35 1.63
N SER A 110 -8.83 -16.54 1.45
CA SER A 110 -7.51 -16.70 0.83
C SER A 110 -7.47 -16.31 -0.65
N GLU A 111 -8.59 -16.35 -1.37
CA GLU A 111 -8.68 -15.90 -2.76
C GLU A 111 -8.63 -14.37 -2.84
N ILE A 112 -9.32 -13.68 -1.93
CA ILE A 112 -9.27 -12.22 -1.80
C ILE A 112 -7.86 -11.75 -1.48
N GLU A 113 -7.19 -12.36 -0.50
CA GLU A 113 -5.79 -12.00 -0.20
C GLU A 113 -4.88 -12.17 -1.42
N GLN A 114 -5.00 -13.29 -2.13
CA GLN A 114 -4.21 -13.53 -3.34
C GLN A 114 -4.52 -12.51 -4.43
N ALA A 115 -5.78 -12.08 -4.58
CA ALA A 115 -6.17 -11.07 -5.55
C ALA A 115 -5.48 -9.72 -5.25
N TRP A 116 -5.52 -9.26 -3.99
CA TRP A 116 -4.80 -8.06 -3.56
C TRP A 116 -3.30 -8.17 -3.85
N ARG A 117 -2.65 -9.27 -3.44
CA ARG A 117 -1.22 -9.49 -3.69
C ARG A 117 -0.87 -9.46 -5.17
N LYS A 118 -1.69 -10.10 -6.02
CA LYS A 118 -1.48 -10.10 -7.48
C LYS A 118 -1.61 -8.70 -8.07
N CYS A 119 -2.67 -7.97 -7.74
CA CYS A 119 -2.88 -6.60 -8.21
C CYS A 119 -1.75 -5.64 -7.80
N PHE A 120 -1.12 -5.88 -6.65
CA PHE A 120 -0.10 -4.98 -6.09
C PHE A 120 1.33 -5.37 -6.47
N SER A 121 1.54 -6.61 -6.90
CA SER A 121 2.86 -7.22 -7.10
C SER A 121 3.82 -6.35 -7.91
N LEU A 122 3.40 -5.87 -9.09
CA LEU A 122 4.25 -5.07 -9.97
C LEU A 122 4.56 -3.69 -9.38
N GLY A 123 3.56 -3.00 -8.82
CA GLY A 123 3.77 -1.68 -8.23
C GLY A 123 4.70 -1.74 -7.01
N ILE A 124 4.53 -2.74 -6.14
CA ILE A 124 5.41 -2.95 -4.98
C ILE A 124 6.83 -3.33 -5.43
N ALA A 125 6.98 -4.19 -6.44
CA ALA A 125 8.29 -4.54 -6.98
C ALA A 125 9.05 -3.30 -7.49
N ILE A 126 8.37 -2.43 -8.25
CA ILE A 126 8.96 -1.17 -8.73
C ILE A 126 9.35 -0.26 -7.57
N MET A 127 8.49 -0.11 -6.55
CA MET A 127 8.81 0.71 -5.37
C MET A 127 10.10 0.21 -4.69
N LYS A 128 10.25 -1.10 -4.52
CA LYS A 128 11.42 -1.72 -3.89
C LYS A 128 12.69 -1.52 -4.70
N GLU A 129 12.63 -1.75 -6.00
CA GLU A 129 13.76 -1.57 -6.92
C GLU A 129 14.26 -0.12 -6.91
N GLU A 130 13.34 0.82 -7.07
CA GLU A 130 13.67 2.24 -7.21
C GLU A 130 14.03 2.91 -5.87
N CYS A 131 13.58 2.33 -4.76
CA CYS A 131 14.00 2.69 -3.40
C CYS A 131 15.45 2.25 -3.12
N ALA A 132 15.85 1.06 -3.59
CA ALA A 132 17.20 0.52 -3.39
C ALA A 132 18.23 1.09 -4.37
N ALA A 133 17.79 1.67 -5.48
CA ALA A 133 18.67 2.21 -6.50
C ALA A 133 19.52 3.36 -5.94
N LYS A 134 20.85 3.16 -5.91
CA LYS A 134 21.81 4.24 -5.66
C LYS A 134 21.85 5.14 -6.91
N LYS A 135 21.82 6.46 -6.70
CA LYS A 135 22.00 7.47 -7.75
C LYS A 135 23.31 7.27 -8.51
#